data_AF-A0A1Q6X7G5-F1
#
_entry.id   AF-A0A1Q6X7G5-F1
#
_cell.length_a   1.000
_cell.length_b   1.000
_cell.length_c   1.000
_cell.angle_alpha   90.00
_cell.angle_beta   90.00
_cell.angle_gamma   90.00
#
_symmetry.space_group_name_H-M   'P 1'
#
loop_
_entity.id
_entity.type
_entity.pdbx_description
1 polymer ?
#
loop_
_entity_poly.entity_id
_entity_poly.type
_entity_poly.pdbx_seq_one_letter_code
_entity_poly.pdbx_strand_id
1 'polypeptide(L)'
;MRTWKSIVAASLLITLSAAAQQTAGPSSSSTTPASQPTTSQTSQPAAPPSTMDQVVDRTIEREHALTDFLKTRTPLVETYLQNLKPDPQLGPVPSEDHYFLGRMDMGENVDRRDYLSKDSSFQNRLMGGFNKLFKFEYQPLGFSWMIFADREDFDRSHYDFRYVRREFLGDVRCIVFDVTPKKDAGKGRFLGRIWVEDQNYNIVRLNGTYAPRPKNSYFFHMDSWRLNLIPGYWVPAYIYSEEGDFSYGAKDKMAFKAQTRIWGYDLKKNDKEDELTQIRVDSVKDESAAAGDASPLQAERQWLQQAEDNVVERLQNTGLLAPEGEVDKVLQTVVNNLQITNNIELSRPVRTRVMLTSPLETFSVGNTIIVSRGLIDVLPDEASLAMVLSHELSHIVLGHNLGSKFAFNDRMLFSDESTYQNFGFRHVPEEETAADKKAMDMLKTSPYSQKLDSAALFLKELAARGPQLSALLTAHLGNNFTDNKGGVARMATLMNSGPALDPNKLDQIAALPLGGRVKLNAWDDKVELIKTAPVAITSARDKMPFEVTPFFPRLTRITAGGNTGNPTTAANTEQK
;
A
#
# COMPACT_ATOMS: atom_id res chain seq x y z
N MET A 1 -10.92 -49.35 47.17
CA MET A 1 -9.87 -48.79 48.06
C MET A 1 -9.88 -47.27 47.88
N ARG A 2 -10.71 -46.54 48.65
CA ARG A 2 -10.33 -45.64 49.76
C ARG A 2 -9.37 -44.49 49.31
N THR A 3 -9.91 -43.30 48.97
CA THR A 3 -9.99 -42.04 49.77
C THR A 3 -8.67 -41.27 49.89
N TRP A 4 -8.51 -39.94 49.95
CA TRP A 4 -9.28 -38.69 49.74
C TRP A 4 -8.35 -37.54 50.24
N LYS A 5 -8.47 -36.30 49.69
CA LYS A 5 -8.13 -34.96 50.28
C LYS A 5 -6.64 -34.64 50.58
N SER A 6 -6.03 -33.60 49.99
CA SER A 6 -6.13 -32.14 50.26
C SER A 6 -5.67 -31.73 51.68
N ILE A 7 -4.68 -30.82 51.80
CA ILE A 7 -4.72 -29.55 52.57
C ILE A 7 -3.33 -28.84 52.66
N VAL A 8 -3.44 -27.53 52.54
CA VAL A 8 -2.56 -26.35 52.73
C VAL A 8 -1.70 -26.35 54.01
N ALA A 9 -0.51 -25.72 53.96
CA ALA A 9 0.04 -24.95 55.08
C ALA A 9 1.07 -23.91 54.61
N ALA A 10 0.77 -22.63 54.84
CA ALA A 10 1.71 -21.51 54.81
C ALA A 10 2.38 -21.37 56.19
N SER A 11 3.62 -20.86 56.26
CA SER A 11 4.17 -20.27 57.48
C SER A 11 5.28 -19.27 57.18
N LEU A 12 4.98 -18.02 57.54
CA LEU A 12 5.86 -16.87 57.73
C LEU A 12 6.68 -17.08 59.01
N LEU A 13 7.94 -16.62 59.07
CA LEU A 13 8.56 -16.21 60.34
C LEU A 13 9.71 -15.21 60.13
N ILE A 14 9.45 -14.04 60.71
CA ILE A 14 10.29 -12.87 60.94
C ILE A 14 11.17 -13.13 62.19
N THR A 15 12.29 -12.40 62.33
CA THR A 15 12.99 -11.93 63.56
C THR A 15 14.51 -12.04 63.37
N LEU A 16 15.41 -11.21 63.91
CA LEU A 16 15.38 -9.87 64.49
C LEU A 16 16.84 -9.35 64.51
N SER A 17 16.97 -8.04 64.63
CA SER A 17 18.17 -7.20 64.61
C SER A 17 19.06 -7.30 65.88
N ALA A 18 20.33 -6.88 65.77
CA ALA A 18 21.11 -6.02 66.71
C ALA A 18 22.63 -6.26 66.50
N ALA A 19 23.41 -5.30 65.98
CA ALA A 19 23.98 -4.10 66.62
C ALA A 19 25.23 -4.37 67.48
N ALA A 20 26.40 -3.86 67.05
CA ALA A 20 27.41 -3.21 67.91
C ALA A 20 28.57 -2.59 67.09
N GLN A 21 28.76 -1.27 67.28
CA GLN A 21 30.00 -0.46 67.19
C GLN A 21 31.23 -1.18 67.80
N GLN A 22 32.52 -0.88 67.60
CA GLN A 22 33.38 0.28 67.24
C GLN A 22 34.83 -0.32 67.15
N THR A 23 35.90 0.20 66.54
CA THR A 23 36.71 1.43 66.80
C THR A 23 37.88 1.46 65.79
N ALA A 24 38.43 2.65 65.54
CA ALA A 24 39.45 2.99 64.56
C ALA A 24 40.92 2.68 64.94
N GLY A 25 41.80 2.59 63.92
CA GLY A 25 43.26 2.71 64.02
C GLY A 25 43.99 2.31 62.72
N PRO A 26 44.95 3.08 62.16
CA PRO A 26 45.30 3.05 60.74
C PRO A 26 46.62 2.33 60.42
N SER A 27 46.74 1.69 59.24
CA SER A 27 47.94 1.75 58.38
C SER A 27 47.90 0.78 57.18
N SER A 28 48.13 1.36 55.99
CA SER A 28 48.73 0.80 54.77
C SER A 28 48.20 -0.53 54.20
N SER A 29 47.29 -0.42 53.22
CA SER A 29 46.99 -1.49 52.26
C SER A 29 47.41 -1.05 50.85
N SER A 30 48.32 -1.81 50.25
CA SER A 30 48.57 -1.84 48.81
C SER A 30 47.38 -2.49 48.11
N THR A 31 46.57 -1.69 47.42
CA THR A 31 45.38 -2.16 46.70
C THR A 31 45.67 -2.26 45.20
N THR A 32 45.77 -3.48 44.71
CA THR A 32 45.51 -3.84 43.31
C THR A 32 44.06 -3.48 42.98
N PRO A 33 43.74 -2.79 41.86
CA PRO A 33 42.36 -2.46 41.55
C PRO A 33 41.57 -3.70 41.16
N ALA A 34 40.49 -3.97 41.88
CA ALA A 34 39.44 -4.89 41.49
C ALA A 34 38.65 -4.30 40.31
N SER A 35 38.51 -5.10 39.26
CA SER A 35 37.71 -4.81 38.07
C SER A 35 36.21 -4.84 38.40
N GLN A 36 35.54 -3.70 38.28
CA GLN A 36 34.09 -3.62 38.15
C GLN A 36 33.68 -3.92 36.69
N PRO A 37 32.54 -4.59 36.44
CA PRO A 37 32.05 -4.83 35.10
C PRO A 37 31.35 -3.57 34.57
N THR A 38 32.00 -2.85 33.67
CA THR A 38 31.36 -1.89 32.75
C THR A 38 30.84 -2.65 31.52
N THR A 39 29.56 -2.98 31.49
CA THR A 39 28.85 -3.29 30.24
C THR A 39 28.13 -2.06 29.74
N SER A 40 28.88 -1.18 29.09
CA SER A 40 28.38 -0.22 28.13
C SER A 40 29.21 -0.39 26.86
N GLN A 41 28.92 -1.47 26.11
CA GLN A 41 29.44 -1.65 24.75
C GLN A 41 28.64 -0.74 23.82
N THR A 42 29.12 0.50 23.66
CA THR A 42 28.93 1.21 22.40
C THR A 42 29.65 0.40 21.32
N SER A 43 28.89 -0.20 20.41
CA SER A 43 29.42 -0.86 19.22
C SER A 43 30.25 0.14 18.41
N GLN A 44 31.55 -0.13 18.27
CA GLN A 44 32.38 0.61 17.32
C GLN A 44 31.81 0.37 15.91
N PRO A 45 31.65 1.42 15.07
CA PRO A 45 31.28 1.22 13.68
C PRO A 45 32.34 0.36 12.99
N ALA A 46 31.90 -0.74 12.37
CA ALA A 46 32.78 -1.64 11.64
C ALA A 46 33.57 -0.87 10.57
N ALA A 47 34.87 -1.13 10.46
CA ALA A 47 35.73 -0.50 9.45
C ALA A 47 35.12 -0.64 8.04
N PRO A 48 35.24 0.35 7.14
CA PRO A 48 34.75 0.21 5.77
C PRO A 48 35.43 -0.98 5.06
N PRO A 49 34.72 -1.74 4.20
CA PRO A 49 35.28 -2.90 3.53
C PRO A 49 36.38 -2.47 2.57
N SER A 50 37.49 -3.20 2.57
CA SER A 50 38.64 -2.98 1.69
C SER A 50 38.57 -3.77 0.38
N THR A 51 37.70 -4.79 0.31
CA THR A 51 37.50 -5.62 -0.88
C THR A 51 36.03 -5.77 -1.24
N MET A 52 35.77 -6.13 -2.49
CA MET A 52 34.41 -6.41 -2.94
C MET A 52 33.84 -7.69 -2.31
N ASP A 53 34.70 -8.62 -1.92
CA ASP A 53 34.26 -9.80 -1.17
C ASP A 53 33.70 -9.42 0.21
N GLN A 54 34.34 -8.50 0.91
CA GLN A 54 33.80 -8.02 2.20
C GLN A 54 32.46 -7.28 2.03
N VAL A 55 32.24 -6.61 0.89
CA VAL A 55 30.95 -6.00 0.55
C VAL A 55 29.88 -7.08 0.39
N VAL A 56 30.19 -8.16 -0.33
CA VAL A 56 29.27 -9.30 -0.51
C VAL A 56 28.95 -9.97 0.81
N ASP A 57 29.94 -10.17 1.69
CA ASP A 57 29.73 -10.79 3.01
C ASP A 57 28.75 -9.97 3.86
N ARG A 58 28.92 -8.65 3.89
CA ARG A 58 27.99 -7.74 4.59
C ARG A 58 26.62 -7.72 3.93
N THR A 59 26.55 -7.80 2.60
CA THR A 59 25.27 -7.85 1.87
C THR A 59 24.47 -9.08 2.28
N ILE A 60 25.12 -10.24 2.35
CA ILE A 60 24.51 -11.50 2.80
C ILE A 60 24.02 -11.36 4.25
N GLU A 61 24.88 -10.86 5.15
CA GLU A 61 24.51 -10.65 6.56
C GLU A 61 23.30 -9.73 6.70
N ARG A 62 23.26 -8.62 5.94
CA ARG A 62 22.13 -7.70 5.95
C ARG A 62 20.85 -8.30 5.38
N GLU A 63 20.93 -9.14 4.35
CA GLU A 63 19.76 -9.81 3.78
C GLU A 63 19.14 -10.80 4.78
N HIS A 64 19.97 -11.56 5.49
CA HIS A 64 19.51 -12.43 6.58
C HIS A 64 18.90 -11.61 7.72
N ALA A 65 19.56 -10.53 8.14
CA ALA A 65 19.04 -9.65 9.18
C ALA A 65 17.69 -9.00 8.80
N LEU A 66 17.50 -8.64 7.52
CA LEU A 66 16.22 -8.16 7.02
C LEU A 66 15.15 -9.26 7.07
N THR A 67 15.49 -10.47 6.63
CA THR A 67 14.56 -11.61 6.67
C THR A 67 14.11 -11.90 8.10
N ASP A 68 15.03 -11.93 9.06
CA ASP A 68 14.72 -12.11 10.48
C ASP A 68 13.86 -10.97 11.02
N PHE A 69 14.20 -9.74 10.66
CA PHE A 69 13.43 -8.57 11.05
C PHE A 69 11.98 -8.67 10.56
N LEU A 70 11.75 -9.13 9.33
CA LEU A 70 10.41 -9.19 8.73
C LEU A 70 9.53 -10.29 9.32
N LYS A 71 10.07 -11.37 9.90
CA LYS A 71 9.32 -12.56 10.37
C LYS A 71 8.12 -12.29 11.28
N THR A 72 8.10 -11.16 12.00
CA THR A 72 7.01 -10.83 12.92
C THR A 72 5.91 -9.97 12.29
N ARG A 73 5.92 -9.78 10.97
CA ARG A 73 5.02 -8.85 10.28
C ARG A 73 4.07 -9.55 9.32
N THR A 74 2.90 -8.93 9.17
CA THR A 74 1.81 -9.40 8.30
C THR A 74 1.28 -8.26 7.40
N PRO A 75 2.11 -7.67 6.52
CA PRO A 75 1.69 -6.56 5.66
C PRO A 75 0.57 -6.97 4.69
N LEU A 76 -0.14 -5.96 4.16
CA LEU A 76 -1.00 -6.15 3.00
C LEU A 76 -0.15 -6.23 1.74
N VAL A 77 -0.58 -7.08 0.81
CA VAL A 77 -0.03 -7.22 -0.53
C VAL A 77 -1.15 -7.05 -1.52
N GLU A 78 -0.99 -6.09 -2.41
CA GLU A 78 -1.89 -5.83 -3.53
C GLU A 78 -1.16 -6.14 -4.83
N THR A 79 -1.74 -6.98 -5.69
CA THR A 79 -1.25 -7.22 -7.04
C THR A 79 -2.33 -6.86 -8.04
N TYR A 80 -2.04 -5.94 -8.94
CA TYR A 80 -2.87 -5.64 -10.11
C TYR A 80 -2.12 -6.05 -11.38
N LEU A 81 -2.76 -6.86 -12.22
CA LEU A 81 -2.17 -7.48 -13.40
C LEU A 81 -3.05 -7.21 -14.63
N GLN A 82 -2.41 -6.92 -15.76
CA GLN A 82 -3.04 -6.73 -17.06
C GLN A 82 -2.43 -7.71 -18.08
N ASN A 83 -3.27 -8.62 -18.59
CA ASN A 83 -2.93 -9.41 -19.77
C ASN A 83 -2.91 -8.47 -20.99
N LEU A 84 -1.95 -8.68 -21.89
CA LEU A 84 -1.70 -7.81 -23.02
C LEU A 84 -2.02 -8.49 -24.35
N LYS A 85 -2.53 -7.70 -25.29
CA LYS A 85 -2.66 -8.05 -26.70
C LYS A 85 -1.92 -7.02 -27.57
N PRO A 86 -1.39 -7.42 -28.74
CA PRO A 86 -0.78 -6.46 -29.65
C PRO A 86 -1.84 -5.53 -30.27
N ASP A 87 -1.51 -4.25 -30.37
CA ASP A 87 -2.23 -3.22 -31.11
C ASP A 87 -1.29 -2.55 -32.13
N PRO A 88 -1.70 -2.39 -33.41
CA PRO A 88 -0.85 -1.82 -34.45
C PRO A 88 -0.40 -0.38 -34.21
N GLN A 89 -1.19 0.42 -33.49
CA GLN A 89 -0.93 1.84 -33.24
C GLN A 89 -0.34 2.07 -31.85
N LEU A 90 -0.86 1.36 -30.85
CA LEU A 90 -0.53 1.58 -29.44
C LEU A 90 0.53 0.59 -28.92
N GLY A 91 0.88 -0.45 -29.68
CA GLY A 91 1.73 -1.52 -29.18
C GLY A 91 0.96 -2.46 -28.24
N PRO A 92 1.59 -3.07 -27.24
CA PRO A 92 0.89 -3.94 -26.30
C PRO A 92 -0.12 -3.16 -25.46
N VAL A 93 -1.39 -3.54 -25.50
CA VAL A 93 -2.49 -2.91 -24.73
C VAL A 93 -3.22 -3.94 -23.87
N PRO A 94 -3.83 -3.53 -22.74
CA PRO A 94 -4.62 -4.43 -21.90
C PRO A 94 -5.76 -5.11 -22.65
N SER A 95 -5.93 -6.41 -22.42
CA SER A 95 -7.04 -7.22 -22.94
C SER A 95 -7.93 -7.83 -21.86
N GLU A 96 -7.37 -8.05 -20.67
CA GLU A 96 -8.03 -8.58 -19.48
C GLU A 96 -7.21 -8.16 -18.27
N ASP A 97 -7.84 -8.01 -17.11
CA ASP A 97 -7.17 -7.67 -15.86
C ASP A 97 -7.57 -8.55 -14.67
N HIS A 98 -6.69 -8.58 -13.68
CA HIS A 98 -6.87 -9.32 -12.44
C HIS A 98 -6.42 -8.46 -11.26
N TYR A 99 -7.16 -8.56 -10.16
CA TYR A 99 -6.89 -7.83 -8.94
C TYR A 99 -6.84 -8.81 -7.77
N PHE A 100 -5.80 -8.68 -6.95
CA PHE A 100 -5.61 -9.47 -5.74
C PHE A 100 -5.22 -8.56 -4.59
N LEU A 101 -5.83 -8.79 -3.43
CA LEU A 101 -5.48 -8.15 -2.17
C LEU A 101 -5.51 -9.21 -1.09
N GLY A 102 -4.46 -9.27 -0.27
CA GLY A 102 -4.39 -10.21 0.85
C GLY A 102 -3.34 -9.78 1.86
N ARG A 103 -3.27 -10.49 2.98
CA ARG A 103 -2.14 -10.35 3.92
C ARG A 103 -1.07 -11.39 3.61
N MET A 104 0.19 -11.01 3.81
CA MET A 104 1.34 -11.90 3.69
C MET A 104 1.96 -12.11 5.07
N ASP A 105 1.92 -13.34 5.58
CA ASP A 105 2.69 -13.69 6.78
C ASP A 105 4.18 -13.83 6.41
N MET A 106 5.01 -12.93 6.92
CA MET A 106 6.45 -12.93 6.67
C MET A 106 7.20 -13.97 7.52
N GLY A 107 6.56 -14.53 8.55
CA GLY A 107 7.10 -15.55 9.45
C GLY A 107 6.91 -16.97 8.94
N GLU A 108 5.87 -17.22 8.14
CA GLU A 108 5.65 -18.54 7.56
C GLU A 108 6.77 -18.90 6.56
N ASN A 109 7.51 -19.97 6.89
CA ASN A 109 8.44 -20.65 5.99
C ASN A 109 7.65 -21.68 5.18
N VAL A 110 6.67 -21.25 4.39
CA VAL A 110 6.16 -22.16 3.36
C VAL A 110 7.23 -22.24 2.28
N ASP A 111 7.87 -23.40 2.13
CA ASP A 111 8.86 -23.61 1.09
C ASP A 111 8.20 -23.29 -0.25
N ARG A 112 8.80 -22.37 -1.03
CA ARG A 112 8.35 -22.04 -2.39
C ARG A 112 8.15 -23.30 -3.23
N ARG A 113 8.90 -24.37 -2.95
CA ARG A 113 8.80 -25.69 -3.59
C ARG A 113 7.53 -26.44 -3.20
N ASP A 114 6.95 -26.22 -2.03
CA ASP A 114 5.71 -26.86 -1.59
C ASP A 114 4.49 -26.33 -2.36
N TYR A 115 4.46 -25.03 -2.67
CA TYR A 115 3.42 -24.46 -3.55
C TYR A 115 3.50 -24.95 -4.99
N LEU A 116 4.71 -25.29 -5.45
CA LEU A 116 4.95 -25.79 -6.80
C LEU A 116 4.85 -27.32 -6.91
N SER A 117 4.69 -28.05 -5.79
CA SER A 117 4.78 -29.52 -5.77
C SER A 117 3.54 -30.29 -5.31
N LYS A 118 2.39 -29.65 -5.03
CA LYS A 118 1.16 -30.40 -4.69
C LYS A 118 -0.14 -29.84 -5.29
N ASP A 119 -0.55 -30.43 -6.41
CA ASP A 119 -1.97 -30.76 -6.64
C ASP A 119 -2.37 -31.86 -5.65
N SER A 120 -3.43 -31.64 -4.85
CA SER A 120 -4.33 -32.67 -4.24
C SER A 120 -5.00 -32.27 -2.92
N SER A 121 -5.22 -30.99 -2.58
CA SER A 121 -5.94 -30.65 -1.33
C SER A 121 -7.01 -29.54 -1.44
N PHE A 122 -7.53 -29.28 -2.64
CA PHE A 122 -8.74 -28.45 -2.83
C PHE A 122 -9.78 -29.08 -3.77
N GLN A 123 -9.56 -30.34 -4.17
CA GLN A 123 -10.43 -31.05 -5.11
C GLN A 123 -11.74 -31.56 -4.48
N ASN A 124 -11.92 -31.43 -3.17
CA ASN A 124 -13.13 -31.87 -2.45
C ASN A 124 -14.11 -30.75 -2.07
N ARG A 125 -13.87 -29.48 -2.44
CA ARG A 125 -14.75 -28.37 -1.98
C ARG A 125 -15.51 -27.60 -3.06
N LEU A 126 -15.38 -27.94 -4.34
CA LEU A 126 -16.15 -27.26 -5.39
C LEU A 126 -16.41 -28.14 -6.61
N MET A 127 -17.06 -29.28 -6.38
CA MET A 127 -17.78 -29.99 -7.45
C MET A 127 -18.95 -29.11 -7.91
N GLY A 128 -18.74 -28.39 -9.02
CA GLY A 128 -19.78 -27.61 -9.70
C GLY A 128 -19.29 -26.98 -11.01
N GLY A 129 -19.34 -27.73 -12.11
CA GLY A 129 -19.48 -27.17 -13.47
C GLY A 129 -18.28 -27.33 -14.41
N PHE A 130 -18.40 -28.30 -15.32
CA PHE A 130 -17.47 -28.62 -16.40
C PHE A 130 -17.45 -27.54 -17.51
N ASN A 131 -16.29 -26.91 -17.74
CA ASN A 131 -15.73 -26.51 -19.05
C ASN A 131 -14.60 -25.45 -18.88
N LYS A 132 -13.39 -25.89 -18.53
CA LYS A 132 -12.17 -25.04 -18.59
C LYS A 132 -10.94 -25.91 -18.87
N LEU A 133 -10.78 -26.39 -20.11
CA LEU A 133 -9.43 -26.75 -20.58
C LEU A 133 -8.71 -25.45 -20.96
N PHE A 134 -7.55 -25.22 -20.33
CA PHE A 134 -6.60 -24.09 -20.53
C PHE A 134 -6.89 -22.74 -19.84
N LYS A 135 -7.35 -22.71 -18.58
CA LYS A 135 -7.23 -21.47 -17.78
C LYS A 135 -5.94 -21.49 -16.96
N PHE A 136 -5.06 -20.52 -17.22
CA PHE A 136 -3.95 -20.17 -16.34
C PHE A 136 -4.55 -19.55 -15.07
N GLU A 137 -4.21 -20.08 -13.90
CA GLU A 137 -4.63 -19.54 -12.62
C GLU A 137 -3.43 -18.83 -11.99
N TYR A 138 -3.47 -17.51 -11.94
CA TYR A 138 -2.46 -16.71 -11.26
C TYR A 138 -2.55 -17.00 -9.75
N GLN A 139 -1.46 -17.45 -9.14
CA GLN A 139 -1.38 -17.62 -7.69
C GLN A 139 -0.93 -16.30 -7.05
N PRO A 140 -1.78 -15.60 -6.28
CA PRO A 140 -1.47 -14.26 -5.74
C PRO A 140 -0.22 -14.24 -4.86
N LEU A 141 -0.03 -15.30 -4.07
CA LEU A 141 1.18 -15.45 -3.23
C LEU A 141 2.46 -15.55 -4.07
N GLY A 142 2.43 -16.08 -5.29
CA GLY A 142 3.60 -16.23 -6.15
C GLY A 142 4.34 -14.93 -6.44
N PHE A 143 3.60 -13.82 -6.60
CA PHE A 143 4.17 -12.48 -6.78
C PHE A 143 4.75 -11.93 -5.48
N SER A 144 4.13 -12.22 -4.33
CA SER A 144 4.60 -11.73 -3.03
C SER A 144 5.97 -12.30 -2.63
N TRP A 145 6.33 -13.50 -3.11
CA TRP A 145 7.65 -14.09 -2.90
C TRP A 145 8.78 -13.42 -3.68
N MET A 146 8.47 -12.51 -4.62
CA MET A 146 9.45 -11.80 -5.46
C MET A 146 10.18 -10.65 -4.72
N ILE A 147 9.98 -10.50 -3.41
CA ILE A 147 10.67 -9.51 -2.57
C ILE A 147 12.05 -9.95 -2.05
N PHE A 148 12.33 -11.26 -2.07
CA PHE A 148 13.55 -11.86 -1.55
C PHE A 148 14.43 -12.36 -2.69
N ALA A 149 15.75 -12.24 -2.58
CA ALA A 149 16.64 -12.99 -3.47
C ALA A 149 16.51 -14.50 -3.14
N ASP A 150 16.79 -14.86 -1.90
CA ASP A 150 16.59 -16.20 -1.37
C ASP A 150 16.38 -16.06 0.14
N ARG A 151 15.38 -16.74 0.70
CA ARG A 151 15.04 -16.59 2.13
C ARG A 151 15.90 -17.46 3.03
N GLU A 152 16.38 -18.59 2.50
CA GLU A 152 17.04 -19.63 3.30
C GLU A 152 18.52 -19.71 2.98
N ASP A 153 18.87 -19.68 1.69
CA ASP A 153 20.22 -20.04 1.23
C ASP A 153 20.90 -18.90 0.45
N PHE A 154 20.65 -17.64 0.82
CA PHE A 154 21.32 -16.50 0.19
C PHE A 154 22.77 -16.37 0.67
N ASP A 155 23.64 -17.26 0.19
CA ASP A 155 25.01 -17.37 0.64
C ASP A 155 26.01 -17.65 -0.49
N ARG A 156 27.31 -17.66 -0.16
CA ARG A 156 28.39 -17.96 -1.11
C ARG A 156 28.51 -19.44 -1.49
N SER A 157 27.91 -20.35 -0.75
CA SER A 157 27.90 -21.78 -1.09
C SER A 157 26.91 -22.07 -2.22
N HIS A 158 25.86 -21.26 -2.34
CA HIS A 158 24.82 -21.39 -3.35
C HIS A 158 24.91 -20.37 -4.48
N TYR A 159 25.57 -19.23 -4.29
CA TYR A 159 25.63 -18.15 -5.27
C TYR A 159 27.06 -17.68 -5.60
N ASP A 160 27.24 -17.27 -6.86
CA ASP A 160 28.37 -16.47 -7.32
C ASP A 160 27.94 -15.01 -7.48
N PHE A 161 28.79 -14.10 -7.02
CA PHE A 161 28.57 -12.66 -7.06
C PHE A 161 29.62 -12.01 -7.96
N ARG A 162 29.18 -11.30 -9.00
CA ARG A 162 30.07 -10.58 -9.92
C ARG A 162 29.78 -9.09 -9.86
N TYR A 163 30.77 -8.32 -9.42
CA TYR A 163 30.68 -6.85 -9.47
C TYR A 163 30.52 -6.36 -10.90
N VAL A 164 29.59 -5.41 -11.09
CA VAL A 164 29.28 -4.81 -12.37
C VAL A 164 29.77 -3.37 -12.41
N ARG A 165 29.24 -2.53 -11.51
CA ARG A 165 29.49 -1.08 -11.49
C ARG A 165 29.00 -0.44 -10.19
N ARG A 166 29.21 0.87 -10.07
CA ARG A 166 28.49 1.75 -9.15
C ARG A 166 27.46 2.57 -9.92
N GLU A 167 26.34 2.87 -9.27
CA GLU A 167 25.22 3.59 -9.87
C GLU A 167 24.46 4.34 -8.78
N PHE A 168 23.80 5.46 -9.12
CA PHE A 168 22.88 6.15 -8.21
C PHE A 168 21.44 5.74 -8.50
N LEU A 169 20.70 5.38 -7.46
CA LEU A 169 19.25 5.24 -7.50
C LEU A 169 18.65 6.37 -6.65
N GLY A 170 18.24 7.46 -7.31
CA GLY A 170 17.91 8.69 -6.59
C GLY A 170 19.13 9.27 -5.88
N ASP A 171 19.01 9.46 -4.55
CA ASP A 171 20.08 10.04 -3.72
C ASP A 171 20.98 8.95 -3.11
N VAL A 172 20.71 7.68 -3.43
CA VAL A 172 21.39 6.52 -2.86
C VAL A 172 22.43 6.00 -3.83
N ARG A 173 23.70 6.01 -3.40
CA ARG A 173 24.79 5.37 -4.15
C ARG A 173 24.75 3.87 -3.90
N CYS A 174 24.78 3.11 -5.00
CA CYS A 174 24.71 1.66 -5.01
C CYS A 174 25.96 1.04 -5.62
N ILE A 175 26.30 -0.16 -5.14
CA ILE A 175 27.23 -1.11 -5.71
C ILE A 175 26.39 -2.21 -6.35
N VAL A 176 26.66 -2.52 -7.61
CA VAL A 176 25.80 -3.40 -8.42
C VAL A 176 26.49 -4.73 -8.65
N PHE A 177 25.77 -5.83 -8.40
CA PHE A 177 26.26 -7.20 -8.59
C PHE A 177 25.31 -8.00 -9.47
N ASP A 178 25.86 -8.78 -10.38
CA ASP A 178 25.14 -9.92 -10.95
C ASP A 178 25.26 -11.10 -9.95
N VAL A 179 24.13 -11.77 -9.71
CA VAL A 179 24.01 -12.92 -8.81
C VAL A 179 23.56 -14.11 -9.63
N THR A 180 24.36 -15.16 -9.63
CA THR A 180 24.09 -16.39 -10.39
C THR A 180 24.14 -17.59 -9.45
N PRO A 181 23.13 -18.48 -9.47
CA PRO A 181 23.17 -19.68 -8.65
C PRO A 181 24.25 -20.63 -9.18
N LYS A 182 24.97 -21.25 -8.25
CA LYS A 182 25.99 -22.24 -8.56
C LYS A 182 25.36 -23.50 -9.16
N LYS A 183 26.19 -24.26 -9.89
CA LYS A 183 25.82 -25.59 -10.35
C LYS A 183 25.42 -26.44 -9.14
N ASP A 184 24.27 -27.08 -9.21
CA ASP A 184 23.70 -27.94 -8.16
C ASP A 184 23.17 -27.21 -6.90
N ALA A 185 23.00 -25.88 -6.95
CA ALA A 185 22.42 -25.11 -5.83
C ALA A 185 20.93 -25.39 -5.54
N GLY A 186 20.27 -26.28 -6.29
CA GLY A 186 18.84 -26.59 -6.17
C GLY A 186 17.97 -25.90 -7.22
N LYS A 187 16.65 -25.83 -6.99
CA LYS A 187 15.66 -25.20 -7.90
C LYS A 187 15.11 -23.91 -7.29
N GLY A 188 14.66 -23.00 -8.15
CA GLY A 188 13.99 -21.76 -7.71
C GLY A 188 14.91 -20.75 -7.02
N ARG A 189 16.19 -20.74 -7.37
CA ARG A 189 17.22 -19.82 -6.89
C ARG A 189 17.21 -18.51 -7.68
N PHE A 190 17.57 -17.40 -7.06
CA PHE A 190 17.59 -16.10 -7.75
C PHE A 190 18.66 -16.05 -8.82
N LEU A 191 18.29 -15.55 -9.99
CA LEU A 191 19.19 -15.28 -11.08
C LEU A 191 18.90 -13.86 -11.58
N GLY A 192 19.86 -12.96 -11.42
CA GLY A 192 19.63 -11.57 -11.79
C GLY A 192 20.69 -10.62 -11.26
N ARG A 193 20.26 -9.40 -11.00
CA ARG A 193 21.09 -8.28 -10.56
C ARG A 193 20.52 -7.68 -9.27
N ILE A 194 21.42 -7.33 -8.36
CA ILE A 194 21.09 -6.62 -7.12
C ILE A 194 21.82 -5.28 -7.06
N TRP A 195 21.16 -4.29 -6.46
CA TRP A 195 21.76 -3.00 -6.11
C TRP A 195 21.88 -2.94 -4.59
N VAL A 196 23.09 -2.74 -4.12
CA VAL A 196 23.45 -2.72 -2.69
C VAL A 196 23.85 -1.31 -2.31
N GLU A 197 23.20 -0.70 -1.32
CA GLU A 197 23.55 0.66 -0.91
C GLU A 197 24.89 0.73 -0.16
N ASP A 198 25.61 1.85 -0.30
CA ASP A 198 27.02 1.95 0.05
C ASP A 198 27.36 2.19 1.54
N GLN A 199 26.37 2.37 2.42
CA GLN A 199 26.59 2.65 3.85
C GLN A 199 26.52 1.39 4.70
N ASN A 200 25.36 0.72 4.69
CA ASN A 200 25.12 -0.45 5.52
C ASN A 200 25.06 -1.75 4.70
N TYR A 201 25.22 -1.67 3.37
CA TYR A 201 25.22 -2.81 2.44
C TYR A 201 23.88 -3.57 2.36
N ASN A 202 22.76 -2.86 2.52
CA ASN A 202 21.44 -3.46 2.28
C ASN A 202 21.16 -3.56 0.77
N ILE A 203 20.50 -4.63 0.35
CA ILE A 203 19.93 -4.71 -1.01
C ILE A 203 18.73 -3.77 -1.07
N VAL A 204 18.71 -2.88 -2.06
CA VAL A 204 17.64 -1.87 -2.27
C VAL A 204 16.81 -2.12 -3.53
N ARG A 205 17.33 -2.89 -4.48
CA ARG A 205 16.64 -3.31 -5.70
C ARG A 205 17.10 -4.70 -6.14
N LEU A 206 16.16 -5.51 -6.63
CA LEU A 206 16.42 -6.80 -7.26
C LEU A 206 15.77 -6.80 -8.64
N ASN A 207 16.52 -7.16 -9.67
CA ASN A 207 16.01 -7.31 -11.03
C ASN A 207 16.42 -8.67 -11.59
N GLY A 208 15.47 -9.55 -11.90
CA GLY A 208 15.81 -10.91 -12.32
C GLY A 208 14.62 -11.86 -12.31
N THR A 209 14.93 -13.15 -12.24
CA THR A 209 13.95 -14.25 -12.17
C THR A 209 14.47 -15.34 -11.23
N TYR A 210 13.71 -16.43 -11.08
CA TYR A 210 14.16 -17.63 -10.38
C TYR A 210 14.48 -18.76 -11.36
N ALA A 211 15.55 -19.50 -11.08
CA ALA A 211 16.05 -20.59 -11.91
C ALA A 211 16.68 -21.70 -11.06
N PRO A 212 16.77 -22.95 -11.56
CA PRO A 212 16.07 -23.48 -12.72
C PRO A 212 14.56 -23.66 -12.46
N ARG A 213 13.77 -23.50 -13.52
CA ARG A 213 12.31 -23.63 -13.53
C ARG A 213 11.87 -25.11 -13.38
N PRO A 214 10.94 -25.46 -12.47
CA PRO A 214 10.28 -26.76 -12.49
C PRO A 214 9.48 -27.00 -13.79
N LYS A 215 9.25 -28.27 -14.17
CA LYS A 215 8.70 -28.61 -15.50
C LYS A 215 7.30 -28.02 -15.79
N ASN A 216 6.52 -27.62 -14.78
CA ASN A 216 5.16 -27.09 -14.94
C ASN A 216 4.91 -25.77 -14.18
N SER A 217 5.96 -25.05 -13.77
CA SER A 217 5.83 -23.86 -12.92
C SER A 217 6.44 -22.64 -13.60
N TYR A 218 5.81 -21.48 -13.58
CA TYR A 218 6.38 -20.27 -14.19
C TYR A 218 7.06 -19.41 -13.13
N PHE A 219 8.25 -18.90 -13.44
CA PHE A 219 8.90 -17.85 -12.66
C PHE A 219 8.93 -16.62 -13.53
N PHE A 220 8.20 -15.59 -13.10
CA PHE A 220 8.15 -14.35 -13.83
C PHE A 220 9.37 -13.49 -13.53
N HIS A 221 9.76 -12.66 -14.48
CA HIS A 221 10.72 -11.61 -14.28
C HIS A 221 10.14 -10.57 -13.34
N MET A 222 10.99 -10.07 -12.45
CA MET A 222 10.63 -9.13 -11.42
C MET A 222 11.64 -7.99 -11.36
N ASP A 223 11.13 -6.81 -11.02
CA ASP A 223 11.87 -5.66 -10.57
C ASP A 223 11.34 -5.25 -9.20
N SER A 224 11.99 -5.71 -8.13
CA SER A 224 11.60 -5.47 -6.75
C SER A 224 12.39 -4.30 -6.17
N TRP A 225 11.69 -3.40 -5.47
CA TRP A 225 12.25 -2.20 -4.85
C TRP A 225 11.96 -2.15 -3.35
N ARG A 226 12.97 -1.71 -2.60
CA ARG A 226 12.90 -1.52 -1.15
C ARG A 226 13.12 -0.05 -0.80
N LEU A 227 12.42 0.42 0.22
CA LEU A 227 12.47 1.81 0.68
C LEU A 227 13.07 1.88 2.08
N ASN A 228 13.88 2.91 2.34
CA ASN A 228 14.37 3.18 3.69
C ASN A 228 13.28 3.96 4.45
N LEU A 229 12.46 3.23 5.20
CA LEU A 229 11.29 3.76 5.93
C LEU A 229 11.48 3.70 7.45
N ILE A 230 12.52 3.00 7.90
CA ILE A 230 12.96 2.95 9.29
C ILE A 230 14.49 2.92 9.38
N PRO A 231 15.09 3.28 10.53
CA PRO A 231 16.51 3.15 10.74
C PRO A 231 17.02 1.71 10.51
N GLY A 232 18.15 1.59 9.83
CA GLY A 232 18.84 0.30 9.62
C GLY A 232 18.31 -0.57 8.48
N TYR A 233 17.01 -0.52 8.14
CA TYR A 233 16.42 -1.44 7.17
C TYR A 233 15.88 -0.76 5.91
N TRP A 234 15.93 -1.53 4.81
CA TRP A 234 15.28 -1.21 3.54
C TRP A 234 14.16 -2.21 3.33
N VAL A 235 12.91 -1.76 3.45
CA VAL A 235 11.73 -2.62 3.51
C VAL A 235 11.13 -2.79 2.11
N PRO A 236 10.76 -4.02 1.67
CA PRO A 236 10.13 -4.24 0.37
C PRO A 236 8.81 -3.47 0.22
N ALA A 237 8.66 -2.72 -0.87
CA ALA A 237 7.48 -1.89 -1.09
C ALA A 237 6.83 -2.12 -2.46
N TYR A 238 7.63 -2.35 -3.49
CA TYR A 238 7.14 -2.44 -4.86
C TYR A 238 7.74 -3.63 -5.60
N ILE A 239 6.95 -4.24 -6.48
CA ILE A 239 7.41 -5.22 -7.45
C ILE A 239 6.73 -4.90 -8.77
N TYR A 240 7.51 -4.79 -9.83
CA TYR A 240 7.00 -4.80 -11.19
C TYR A 240 7.33 -6.13 -11.85
N SER A 241 6.38 -6.71 -12.56
CA SER A 241 6.60 -7.92 -13.37
C SER A 241 6.07 -7.69 -14.77
N GLU A 242 6.82 -8.16 -15.76
CA GLU A 242 6.44 -8.11 -17.16
C GLU A 242 6.92 -9.37 -17.87
N GLU A 243 6.03 -9.97 -18.65
CA GLU A 243 6.30 -11.14 -19.47
C GLU A 243 5.74 -10.94 -20.88
N GLY A 244 6.32 -11.68 -21.82
CA GLY A 244 5.90 -11.74 -23.22
C GLY A 244 6.91 -11.12 -24.19
N ASP A 245 7.20 -11.85 -25.26
CA ASP A 245 7.88 -11.31 -26.44
C ASP A 245 6.86 -10.72 -27.42
N PHE A 246 6.99 -9.42 -27.69
CA PHE A 246 6.15 -8.67 -28.64
C PHE A 246 6.82 -8.52 -30.02
N SER A 247 7.88 -9.29 -30.29
CA SER A 247 8.54 -9.32 -31.59
C SER A 247 7.69 -9.99 -32.68
N TYR A 248 7.90 -9.59 -33.93
CA TYR A 248 7.14 -10.12 -35.07
C TYR A 248 7.36 -11.64 -35.22
N GLY A 249 6.29 -12.42 -35.05
CA GLY A 249 6.31 -13.89 -35.14
C GLY A 249 6.47 -14.63 -33.80
N ALA A 250 6.57 -13.91 -32.67
CA ALA A 250 6.54 -14.50 -31.34
C ALA A 250 5.20 -15.24 -31.10
N LYS A 251 5.29 -16.46 -30.58
CA LYS A 251 4.13 -17.31 -30.23
C LYS A 251 3.88 -17.34 -28.72
N ASP A 252 4.43 -16.37 -27.99
CA ASP A 252 4.33 -16.34 -26.54
C ASP A 252 2.86 -16.27 -26.12
N LYS A 253 2.48 -17.26 -25.32
CA LYS A 253 1.09 -17.45 -24.90
C LYS A 253 0.74 -16.63 -23.66
N MET A 254 1.70 -15.91 -23.09
CA MET A 254 1.54 -15.20 -21.82
C MET A 254 2.30 -13.88 -21.91
N ALA A 255 1.57 -12.83 -22.25
CA ALA A 255 2.04 -11.45 -22.27
C ALA A 255 1.27 -10.67 -21.22
N PHE A 256 1.95 -10.15 -20.20
CA PHE A 256 1.28 -9.39 -19.14
C PHE A 256 2.22 -8.37 -18.50
N LYS A 257 1.63 -7.39 -17.83
CA LYS A 257 2.32 -6.53 -16.85
C LYS A 257 1.61 -6.59 -15.52
N ALA A 258 2.36 -6.47 -14.42
CA ALA A 258 1.79 -6.44 -13.08
C ALA A 258 2.54 -5.48 -12.16
N GLN A 259 1.79 -4.79 -11.31
CA GLN A 259 2.31 -4.05 -10.15
C GLN A 259 1.90 -4.79 -8.89
N THR A 260 2.87 -5.05 -8.02
CA THR A 260 2.61 -5.46 -6.64
C THR A 260 3.07 -4.36 -5.68
N ARG A 261 2.23 -4.01 -4.73
CA ARG A 261 2.52 -3.05 -3.67
C ARG A 261 2.34 -3.72 -2.32
N ILE A 262 3.22 -3.36 -1.38
CA ILE A 262 3.26 -3.95 -0.04
C ILE A 262 3.29 -2.82 0.97
N TRP A 263 2.39 -2.84 1.94
CA TRP A 263 2.29 -1.82 2.99
C TRP A 263 1.69 -2.39 4.28
N GLY A 264 1.56 -1.55 5.30
CA GLY A 264 1.03 -1.96 6.59
C GLY A 264 2.02 -2.78 7.40
N TYR A 265 3.33 -2.50 7.27
CA TYR A 265 4.36 -3.16 8.08
C TYR A 265 4.29 -2.76 9.57
N ASP A 266 3.75 -1.57 9.86
CA ASP A 266 3.55 -1.05 11.22
C ASP A 266 2.06 -0.72 11.46
N LEU A 267 1.19 -1.60 10.97
CA LEU A 267 -0.20 -1.56 11.39
C LEU A 267 -0.23 -1.81 12.89
N LYS A 268 -0.45 -0.73 13.64
CA LYS A 268 -0.67 -0.78 15.07
C LYS A 268 -1.81 -1.77 15.31
N LYS A 269 -1.48 -2.97 15.80
CA LYS A 269 -2.47 -3.72 16.58
C LYS A 269 -2.88 -2.77 17.70
N ASN A 270 -4.19 -2.62 17.92
CA ASN A 270 -4.72 -1.86 19.04
C ASN A 270 -4.27 -2.49 20.37
N ASP A 271 -3.02 -2.31 20.74
CA ASP A 271 -2.55 -2.46 22.10
C ASP A 271 -2.98 -1.17 22.80
N LYS A 272 -4.22 -1.19 23.29
CA LYS A 272 -4.77 -0.20 24.25
C LYS A 272 -3.89 -0.03 25.50
N GLU A 273 -2.81 -0.81 25.63
CA GLU A 273 -1.74 -0.61 26.60
C GLU A 273 -0.93 0.67 26.33
N ASP A 274 -0.78 1.11 25.07
CA ASP A 274 -0.08 2.37 24.76
C ASP A 274 -0.92 3.63 25.04
N GLU A 275 -2.26 3.52 24.95
CA GLU A 275 -3.15 4.59 25.42
C GLU A 275 -3.05 4.78 26.94
N LEU A 276 -2.83 3.70 27.71
CA LEU A 276 -2.64 3.77 29.16
C LEU A 276 -1.26 4.34 29.55
N THR A 277 -0.23 4.16 28.72
CA THR A 277 1.13 4.69 29.00
C THR A 277 1.33 6.13 28.53
N GLN A 278 0.50 6.64 27.61
CA GLN A 278 0.56 8.02 27.09
C GLN A 278 -0.46 9.00 27.69
N ILE A 279 -1.17 8.64 28.76
CA ILE A 279 -1.89 9.64 29.56
C ILE A 279 -0.89 10.49 30.35
N ARG A 280 -0.21 11.42 29.68
CA ARG A 280 0.30 12.63 30.34
C ARG A 280 -0.89 13.57 30.51
N VAL A 281 -1.33 13.69 31.76
CA VAL A 281 -2.39 14.60 32.19
C VAL A 281 -1.91 16.04 32.07
N ASP A 282 -1.88 16.58 30.85
CA ASP A 282 -1.79 18.02 30.62
C ASP A 282 -3.19 18.52 30.21
N SER A 283 -3.98 18.83 31.24
CA SER A 283 -5.20 19.66 31.19
C SER A 283 -6.29 19.24 30.18
N VAL A 284 -6.84 18.03 30.34
CA VAL A 284 -8.22 17.78 29.87
C VAL A 284 -9.15 18.55 30.81
N LYS A 285 -9.72 19.66 30.34
CA LYS A 285 -10.88 20.26 31.01
C LYS A 285 -12.05 19.32 30.78
N ASP A 286 -12.49 18.68 31.86
CA ASP A 286 -13.74 17.95 31.87
C ASP A 286 -14.90 18.96 31.75
N GLU A 287 -15.39 19.16 30.53
CA GLU A 287 -16.57 20.00 30.26
C GLU A 287 -17.88 19.22 30.43
N SER A 288 -17.84 17.95 30.86
CA SER A 288 -19.07 17.15 31.07
C SER A 288 -19.99 17.76 32.14
N ALA A 289 -19.43 18.50 33.10
CA ALA A 289 -20.19 19.21 34.12
C ALA A 289 -20.96 20.43 33.59
N ALA A 290 -20.67 20.91 32.36
CA ALA A 290 -21.31 22.06 31.72
C ALA A 290 -22.22 21.69 30.52
N ALA A 291 -22.20 20.44 30.07
CA ALA A 291 -23.04 19.95 28.98
C ALA A 291 -24.37 19.41 29.53
N GLY A 292 -25.48 20.09 29.24
CA GLY A 292 -26.82 19.53 29.46
C GLY A 292 -27.09 18.33 28.53
N ASP A 293 -28.10 17.53 28.85
CA ASP A 293 -28.51 16.40 28.01
C ASP A 293 -28.73 16.85 26.55
N ALA A 294 -28.15 16.10 25.60
CA ALA A 294 -28.36 16.36 24.19
C ALA A 294 -29.85 16.20 23.85
N SER A 295 -30.41 17.15 23.09
CA SER A 295 -31.76 16.95 22.53
C SER A 295 -31.80 15.71 21.65
N PRO A 296 -32.97 15.06 21.44
CA PRO A 296 -33.05 13.83 20.65
C PRO A 296 -32.40 13.93 19.26
N LEU A 297 -32.56 15.07 18.57
CA LEU A 297 -31.94 15.31 17.26
C LEU A 297 -30.41 15.48 17.35
N GLN A 298 -29.90 16.13 18.42
CA GLN A 298 -28.46 16.24 18.64
C GLN A 298 -27.85 14.88 18.97
N ALA A 299 -28.53 14.07 19.79
CA ALA A 299 -28.11 12.72 20.12
C ALA A 299 -28.06 11.82 18.86
N GLU A 300 -29.07 11.88 17.99
CA GLU A 300 -29.07 11.15 16.71
C GLU A 300 -27.89 11.56 15.81
N ARG A 301 -27.58 12.86 15.72
CA ARG A 301 -26.42 13.36 14.95
C ARG A 301 -25.09 12.90 15.53
N GLN A 302 -24.93 12.95 16.86
CA GLN A 302 -23.73 12.46 17.53
C GLN A 302 -23.57 10.95 17.34
N TRP A 303 -24.67 10.20 17.36
CA TRP A 303 -24.69 8.76 17.12
C TRP A 303 -24.25 8.41 15.69
N LEU A 304 -24.75 9.13 14.68
CA LEU A 304 -24.30 8.97 13.29
C LEU A 304 -22.82 9.33 13.11
N GLN A 305 -22.34 10.37 13.79
CA GLN A 305 -20.94 10.77 13.77
C GLN A 305 -20.04 9.66 14.36
N GLN A 306 -20.42 9.10 15.50
CA GLN A 306 -19.68 7.99 16.11
C GLN A 306 -19.65 6.76 15.21
N ALA A 307 -20.78 6.42 14.56
CA ALA A 307 -20.83 5.31 13.61
C ALA A 307 -19.86 5.51 12.42
N GLU A 308 -19.82 6.73 11.91
CA GLU A 308 -18.92 7.13 10.83
C GLU A 308 -17.44 7.05 11.25
N ASP A 309 -17.11 7.59 12.42
CA ASP A 309 -15.76 7.56 12.97
C ASP A 309 -15.28 6.11 13.21
N ASN A 310 -16.14 5.24 13.72
CA ASN A 310 -15.83 3.81 13.91
C ASN A 310 -15.51 3.08 12.59
N VAL A 311 -16.26 3.38 11.51
CA VAL A 311 -15.97 2.81 10.18
C VAL A 311 -14.61 3.28 9.69
N VAL A 312 -14.36 4.59 9.75
CA VAL A 312 -13.11 5.22 9.29
C VAL A 312 -11.92 4.68 10.07
N GLU A 313 -12.01 4.66 11.40
CA GLU A 313 -10.97 4.13 12.30
C GLU A 313 -10.68 2.67 11.97
N ARG A 314 -11.72 1.86 11.76
CA ARG A 314 -11.54 0.45 11.44
C ARG A 314 -10.90 0.21 10.09
N LEU A 315 -11.32 0.92 9.04
CA LEU A 315 -10.69 0.83 7.72
C LEU A 315 -9.22 1.29 7.77
N GLN A 316 -8.90 2.26 8.61
CA GLN A 316 -7.52 2.69 8.85
C GLN A 316 -6.71 1.61 9.60
N ASN A 317 -7.27 1.05 10.67
CA ASN A 317 -6.62 0.01 11.48
C ASN A 317 -6.39 -1.30 10.70
N THR A 318 -7.23 -1.58 9.69
CA THR A 318 -7.00 -2.72 8.78
C THR A 318 -6.01 -2.41 7.66
N GLY A 319 -5.50 -1.19 7.54
CA GLY A 319 -4.60 -0.78 6.48
C GLY A 319 -5.28 -0.63 5.11
N LEU A 320 -6.61 -0.43 5.09
CA LEU A 320 -7.34 -0.12 3.86
C LEU A 320 -7.45 1.39 3.64
N LEU A 321 -7.50 2.19 4.71
CA LEU A 321 -7.57 3.65 4.65
C LEU A 321 -6.24 4.27 5.13
N ALA A 322 -5.73 5.26 4.41
CA ALA A 322 -4.56 6.00 4.83
C ALA A 322 -4.86 6.80 6.11
N PRO A 323 -3.90 7.00 7.04
CA PRO A 323 -4.01 8.02 8.08
C PRO A 323 -4.21 9.42 7.47
N GLU A 324 -4.82 10.34 8.22
CA GLU A 324 -5.05 11.69 7.73
C GLU A 324 -3.75 12.38 7.28
N GLY A 325 -3.79 13.02 6.10
CA GLY A 325 -2.59 13.56 5.48
C GLY A 325 -2.82 14.68 4.45
N GLU A 326 -1.76 15.00 3.71
CA GLU A 326 -1.77 16.11 2.74
C GLU A 326 -2.70 15.85 1.55
N VAL A 327 -2.85 14.58 1.13
CA VAL A 327 -3.75 14.24 0.02
C VAL A 327 -5.21 14.53 0.41
N ASP A 328 -5.60 14.25 1.65
CA ASP A 328 -6.95 14.56 2.15
C ASP A 328 -7.22 16.06 2.10
N LYS A 329 -6.24 16.91 2.44
CA LYS A 329 -6.39 18.37 2.33
C LYS A 329 -6.63 18.85 0.90
N VAL A 330 -5.99 18.20 -0.08
CA VAL A 330 -6.22 18.50 -1.51
C VAL A 330 -7.64 18.12 -1.91
N LEU A 331 -8.10 16.90 -1.54
CA LEU A 331 -9.47 16.46 -1.78
C LEU A 331 -10.48 17.41 -1.10
N GLN A 332 -10.22 17.77 0.15
CA GLN A 332 -11.05 18.67 0.94
C GLN A 332 -11.14 20.06 0.32
N THR A 333 -10.06 20.56 -0.29
CA THR A 333 -10.07 21.86 -0.98
C THR A 333 -11.06 21.86 -2.14
N VAL A 334 -11.09 20.78 -2.93
CA VAL A 334 -12.04 20.63 -4.04
C VAL A 334 -13.48 20.53 -3.54
N VAL A 335 -13.72 19.73 -2.48
CA VAL A 335 -15.05 19.64 -1.84
C VAL A 335 -15.51 20.99 -1.31
N ASN A 336 -14.64 21.73 -0.62
CA ASN A 336 -14.96 23.06 -0.09
C ASN A 336 -15.31 24.04 -1.21
N ASN A 337 -14.57 24.03 -2.33
CA ASN A 337 -14.88 24.85 -3.50
C ASN A 337 -16.28 24.54 -4.05
N LEU A 338 -16.64 23.25 -4.12
CA LEU A 338 -17.97 22.82 -4.55
C LEU A 338 -19.06 23.30 -3.58
N GLN A 339 -18.84 23.16 -2.26
CA GLN A 339 -19.80 23.60 -1.25
C GLN A 339 -20.03 25.11 -1.27
N ILE A 340 -18.94 25.90 -1.30
CA ILE A 340 -19.00 27.36 -1.27
C ILE A 340 -19.71 27.90 -2.50
N THR A 341 -19.34 27.44 -3.69
CA THR A 341 -19.93 27.95 -4.94
C THR A 341 -21.39 27.53 -5.15
N ASN A 342 -21.84 26.50 -4.44
CA ASN A 342 -23.22 26.02 -4.49
C ASN A 342 -24.07 26.41 -3.27
N ASN A 343 -23.54 27.23 -2.35
CA ASN A 343 -24.21 27.62 -1.10
C ASN A 343 -24.74 26.40 -0.32
N ILE A 344 -23.93 25.34 -0.22
CA ILE A 344 -24.29 24.11 0.47
C ILE A 344 -23.92 24.25 1.94
N GLU A 345 -24.94 24.32 2.80
CA GLU A 345 -24.79 24.28 4.26
C GLU A 345 -25.28 22.93 4.78
N LEU A 346 -24.36 22.16 5.40
CA LEU A 346 -24.65 20.86 5.99
C LEU A 346 -24.57 20.94 7.51
N SER A 347 -25.41 20.18 8.19
CA SER A 347 -25.44 20.15 9.65
C SER A 347 -24.18 19.52 10.29
N ARG A 348 -23.40 18.78 9.51
CA ARG A 348 -22.10 18.21 9.88
C ARG A 348 -21.08 18.51 8.78
N PRO A 349 -19.80 18.76 9.13
CA PRO A 349 -18.76 19.01 8.13
C PRO A 349 -18.56 17.79 7.24
N VAL A 350 -18.19 18.02 5.98
CA VAL A 350 -17.77 16.96 5.06
C VAL A 350 -16.27 16.72 5.25
N ARG A 351 -15.87 15.45 5.31
CA ARG A 351 -14.46 15.04 5.34
C ARG A 351 -14.13 14.27 4.07
N THR A 352 -12.84 14.21 3.74
CA THR A 352 -12.34 13.40 2.64
C THR A 352 -11.21 12.51 3.13
N ARG A 353 -11.16 11.26 2.66
CA ARG A 353 -10.14 10.29 3.04
C ARG A 353 -9.69 9.44 1.84
N VAL A 354 -8.43 9.02 1.86
CA VAL A 354 -7.85 8.17 0.81
C VAL A 354 -7.86 6.70 1.21
N MET A 355 -8.47 5.86 0.36
CA MET A 355 -8.33 4.41 0.43
C MET A 355 -7.10 3.96 -0.36
N LEU A 356 -6.35 3.00 0.16
CA LEU A 356 -5.01 2.65 -0.32
C LEU A 356 -4.99 1.76 -1.57
N THR A 357 -6.15 1.24 -1.98
CA THR A 357 -6.29 0.24 -3.05
C THR A 357 -6.41 0.86 -4.45
N SER A 358 -6.17 0.04 -5.47
CA SER A 358 -6.11 0.38 -6.89
C SER A 358 -7.45 0.38 -7.63
N PRO A 359 -8.46 -0.46 -7.30
CA PRO A 359 -9.75 -0.39 -7.97
C PRO A 359 -10.31 1.03 -7.95
N LEU A 360 -10.89 1.48 -9.06
CA LEU A 360 -11.40 2.84 -9.19
C LEU A 360 -12.74 2.90 -8.46
N GLU A 361 -12.72 3.36 -7.22
CA GLU A 361 -13.90 3.35 -6.38
C GLU A 361 -13.99 4.59 -5.50
N THR A 362 -15.23 4.99 -5.28
CA THR A 362 -15.63 6.03 -4.34
C THR A 362 -16.89 5.58 -3.62
N PHE A 363 -17.03 6.08 -2.40
CA PHE A 363 -18.24 5.97 -1.61
C PHE A 363 -18.22 7.04 -0.52
N SER A 364 -19.35 7.24 0.12
CA SER A 364 -19.45 8.05 1.33
C SER A 364 -19.83 7.19 2.53
N VAL A 365 -19.33 7.54 3.71
CA VAL A 365 -19.78 7.00 5.00
C VAL A 365 -20.20 8.19 5.84
N GLY A 366 -21.50 8.34 6.07
CA GLY A 366 -22.02 9.56 6.68
C GLY A 366 -21.61 10.79 5.87
N ASN A 367 -20.86 11.70 6.48
CA ASN A 367 -20.34 12.90 5.81
C ASN A 367 -18.86 12.77 5.37
N THR A 368 -18.28 11.56 5.40
CA THR A 368 -16.91 11.32 4.93
C THR A 368 -16.93 10.70 3.54
N ILE A 369 -16.34 11.39 2.56
CA ILE A 369 -16.12 10.89 1.20
C ILE A 369 -14.81 10.12 1.17
N ILE A 370 -14.82 8.89 0.66
CA ILE A 370 -13.64 8.05 0.50
C ILE A 370 -13.35 7.88 -0.99
N VAL A 371 -12.09 8.12 -1.38
CA VAL A 371 -11.62 7.99 -2.77
C VAL A 371 -10.44 7.04 -2.81
N SER A 372 -10.46 6.06 -3.72
CA SER A 372 -9.33 5.13 -3.87
C SER A 372 -8.09 5.79 -4.47
N ARG A 373 -6.91 5.32 -4.05
CA ARG A 373 -5.61 5.73 -4.57
C ARG A 373 -5.55 5.55 -6.08
N GLY A 374 -6.04 4.42 -6.58
CA GLY A 374 -6.06 4.14 -8.01
C GLY A 374 -6.89 5.15 -8.81
N LEU A 375 -8.02 5.62 -8.27
CA LEU A 375 -8.80 6.68 -8.91
C LEU A 375 -8.04 8.01 -8.94
N ILE A 376 -7.40 8.39 -7.84
CA ILE A 376 -6.58 9.61 -7.79
C ILE A 376 -5.42 9.56 -8.79
N ASP A 377 -4.81 8.38 -8.98
CA ASP A 377 -3.71 8.16 -9.93
C ASP A 377 -4.10 8.44 -11.38
N VAL A 378 -5.32 8.05 -11.78
CA VAL A 378 -5.71 8.01 -13.20
C VAL A 378 -6.46 9.25 -13.69
N LEU A 379 -6.95 10.10 -12.77
CA LEU A 379 -7.66 11.32 -13.13
C LEU A 379 -6.70 12.32 -13.82
N PRO A 380 -7.05 12.92 -14.97
CA PRO A 380 -6.13 13.79 -15.69
C PRO A 380 -5.91 15.15 -15.02
N ASP A 381 -6.91 15.68 -14.30
CA ASP A 381 -6.83 17.01 -13.68
C ASP A 381 -7.81 17.19 -12.50
N GLU A 382 -7.82 18.40 -11.94
CA GLU A 382 -8.69 18.78 -10.82
C GLU A 382 -10.18 18.84 -11.21
N ALA A 383 -10.53 19.11 -12.47
CA ALA A 383 -11.93 19.15 -12.90
C ALA A 383 -12.53 17.75 -12.95
N SER A 384 -11.75 16.76 -13.42
CA SER A 384 -12.12 15.33 -13.33
C SER A 384 -12.23 14.87 -11.87
N LEU A 385 -11.34 15.35 -10.99
CA LEU A 385 -11.46 15.08 -9.54
C LEU A 385 -12.72 15.72 -8.94
N ALA A 386 -13.05 16.94 -9.30
CA ALA A 386 -14.26 17.62 -8.87
C ALA A 386 -15.52 16.89 -9.33
N MET A 387 -15.53 16.33 -10.55
CA MET A 387 -16.62 15.48 -11.03
C MET A 387 -16.85 14.30 -10.07
N VAL A 388 -15.80 13.54 -9.76
CA VAL A 388 -15.87 12.40 -8.84
C VAL A 388 -16.38 12.83 -7.46
N LEU A 389 -15.80 13.88 -6.88
CA LEU A 389 -16.16 14.35 -5.54
C LEU A 389 -17.57 14.95 -5.49
N SER A 390 -18.03 15.59 -6.56
CA SER A 390 -19.38 16.16 -6.65
C SER A 390 -20.48 15.09 -6.64
N HIS A 391 -20.20 13.90 -7.18
CA HIS A 391 -21.10 12.76 -7.11
C HIS A 391 -21.33 12.32 -5.66
N GLU A 392 -20.24 12.05 -4.94
CA GLU A 392 -20.32 11.62 -3.53
C GLU A 392 -20.88 12.73 -2.62
N LEU A 393 -20.50 13.98 -2.85
CA LEU A 393 -21.08 15.13 -2.15
C LEU A 393 -22.60 15.23 -2.40
N SER A 394 -23.07 14.84 -3.59
CA SER A 394 -24.49 14.83 -3.90
C SER A 394 -25.26 13.78 -3.10
N HIS A 395 -24.69 12.60 -2.85
CA HIS A 395 -25.29 11.62 -1.93
C HIS A 395 -25.46 12.21 -0.53
N ILE A 396 -24.42 12.89 -0.01
CA ILE A 396 -24.47 13.54 1.31
C ILE A 396 -25.53 14.65 1.35
N VAL A 397 -25.58 15.51 0.33
CA VAL A 397 -26.53 16.63 0.25
C VAL A 397 -27.98 16.16 0.12
N LEU A 398 -28.21 15.06 -0.60
CA LEU A 398 -29.54 14.47 -0.77
C LEU A 398 -29.95 13.61 0.44
N GLY A 399 -29.04 13.40 1.41
CA GLY A 399 -29.29 12.57 2.57
C GLY A 399 -29.43 11.08 2.24
N HIS A 400 -28.82 10.62 1.13
CA HIS A 400 -28.74 9.21 0.78
C HIS A 400 -27.85 8.50 1.82
N ASN A 401 -28.48 7.98 2.88
CA ASN A 401 -27.76 7.41 4.01
C ASN A 401 -27.66 5.89 3.88
N LEU A 402 -26.44 5.41 4.08
CA LEU A 402 -26.16 4.00 4.33
C LEU A 402 -26.52 3.77 5.79
N GLY A 403 -27.71 3.19 6.02
CA GLY A 403 -28.41 3.23 7.31
C GLY A 403 -27.57 2.90 8.56
N SER A 404 -28.08 3.27 9.74
CA SER A 404 -27.43 3.20 11.07
C SER A 404 -26.91 1.83 11.57
N LYS A 405 -26.86 0.82 10.69
CA LYS A 405 -26.38 -0.54 10.95
C LYS A 405 -24.92 -0.59 11.45
N PHE A 406 -24.12 0.43 11.14
CA PHE A 406 -22.72 0.57 11.56
C PHE A 406 -22.55 1.25 12.92
N ALA A 407 -23.62 1.76 13.54
CA ALA A 407 -23.52 2.38 14.85
C ALA A 407 -23.41 1.37 16.01
N PHE A 408 -23.57 0.07 15.73
CA PHE A 408 -23.46 -0.98 16.73
C PHE A 408 -22.14 -1.74 16.56
N ASN A 409 -21.27 -1.68 17.57
CA ASN A 409 -19.94 -2.30 17.58
C ASN A 409 -19.96 -3.83 17.38
N ASP A 410 -21.04 -4.51 17.80
CA ASP A 410 -21.22 -5.97 17.64
C ASP A 410 -21.29 -6.37 16.16
N ARG A 411 -21.86 -5.51 15.31
CA ARG A 411 -21.92 -5.67 13.86
C ARG A 411 -20.66 -5.19 13.16
N MET A 412 -19.63 -4.79 13.90
CA MET A 412 -18.28 -4.49 13.40
C MET A 412 -17.23 -5.51 13.86
N LEU A 413 -17.64 -6.62 14.48
CA LEU A 413 -16.74 -7.74 14.78
C LEU A 413 -16.65 -8.64 13.53
N PHE A 414 -15.77 -8.31 12.58
CA PHE A 414 -15.51 -9.19 11.42
C PHE A 414 -14.06 -9.68 11.42
N SER A 415 -13.87 -10.95 11.02
CA SER A 415 -12.56 -11.52 10.69
C SER A 415 -12.06 -10.94 9.37
N ASP A 416 -10.80 -10.52 9.34
CA ASP A 416 -10.20 -9.60 8.36
C ASP A 416 -10.32 -10.00 6.87
N GLU A 417 -10.57 -11.28 6.55
CA GLU A 417 -10.49 -11.80 5.18
C GLU A 417 -11.83 -11.82 4.42
N SER A 418 -12.96 -12.06 5.10
CA SER A 418 -14.30 -12.12 4.47
C SER A 418 -14.95 -10.75 4.24
N THR A 419 -14.29 -9.69 4.67
CA THR A 419 -14.91 -8.38 4.89
C THR A 419 -14.84 -7.46 3.66
N TYR A 420 -13.91 -7.69 2.73
CA TYR A 420 -13.69 -6.79 1.58
C TYR A 420 -14.83 -6.77 0.54
N GLN A 421 -15.86 -7.63 0.64
CA GLN A 421 -16.90 -7.72 -0.39
C GLN A 421 -18.29 -7.23 0.04
N ASN A 422 -18.54 -6.94 1.33
CA ASN A 422 -19.91 -6.80 1.86
C ASN A 422 -20.10 -5.65 2.85
N PHE A 423 -19.39 -4.54 2.71
CA PHE A 423 -19.61 -3.36 3.57
C PHE A 423 -20.90 -2.59 3.24
N GLY A 424 -21.63 -2.94 2.17
CA GLY A 424 -22.98 -2.44 1.95
C GLY A 424 -23.09 -0.93 1.78
N PHE A 425 -22.01 -0.23 1.37
CA PHE A 425 -22.02 1.21 1.05
C PHE A 425 -22.59 1.50 -0.35
N ARG A 426 -23.43 0.61 -0.86
CA ARG A 426 -24.01 0.70 -2.20
C ARG A 426 -25.35 1.41 -2.15
N HIS A 427 -25.49 2.42 -2.98
CA HIS A 427 -26.72 3.13 -3.25
C HIS A 427 -27.59 2.40 -4.26
N VAL A 428 -28.90 2.60 -4.14
CA VAL A 428 -29.88 2.07 -5.11
C VAL A 428 -29.85 2.92 -6.39
N PRO A 429 -30.28 2.38 -7.56
CA PRO A 429 -30.19 3.09 -8.84
C PRO A 429 -30.87 4.46 -8.88
N GLU A 430 -31.96 4.64 -8.14
CA GLU A 430 -32.68 5.91 -8.03
C GLU A 430 -31.83 6.98 -7.32
N GLU A 431 -31.12 6.59 -6.26
CA GLU A 431 -30.20 7.47 -5.53
C GLU A 431 -29.00 7.86 -6.38
N GLU A 432 -28.41 6.91 -7.14
CA GLU A 432 -27.33 7.19 -8.09
C GLU A 432 -27.76 8.19 -9.16
N THR A 433 -28.96 8.03 -9.72
CA THR A 433 -29.50 8.94 -10.75
C THR A 433 -29.75 10.33 -10.19
N ALA A 434 -30.26 10.42 -8.96
CA ALA A 434 -30.48 11.69 -8.29
C ALA A 434 -29.15 12.39 -7.93
N ALA A 435 -28.15 11.62 -7.51
CA ALA A 435 -26.81 12.12 -7.22
C ALA A 435 -26.12 12.65 -8.48
N ASP A 436 -26.16 11.91 -9.61
CA ASP A 436 -25.64 12.35 -10.90
C ASP A 436 -26.24 13.71 -11.32
N LYS A 437 -27.57 13.85 -11.21
CA LYS A 437 -28.26 15.09 -11.55
C LYS A 437 -27.80 16.25 -10.67
N LYS A 438 -27.74 16.02 -9.35
CA LYS A 438 -27.33 17.05 -8.40
C LYS A 438 -25.85 17.41 -8.56
N ALA A 439 -24.99 16.45 -8.88
CA ALA A 439 -23.58 16.65 -9.17
C ALA A 439 -23.39 17.52 -10.40
N MET A 440 -24.15 17.25 -11.47
CA MET A 440 -24.16 18.09 -12.67
C MET A 440 -24.59 19.53 -12.39
N ASP A 441 -25.60 19.72 -11.54
CA ASP A 441 -25.99 21.06 -11.12
C ASP A 441 -24.87 21.73 -10.33
N MET A 442 -24.22 21.01 -9.39
CA MET A 442 -23.09 21.55 -8.62
C MET A 442 -21.90 21.96 -9.48
N LEU A 443 -21.54 21.14 -10.48
CA LEU A 443 -20.40 21.39 -11.35
C LEU A 443 -20.60 22.62 -12.23
N LYS A 444 -21.82 22.87 -12.72
CA LYS A 444 -22.15 24.03 -13.56
C LYS A 444 -21.97 25.36 -12.84
N THR A 445 -22.20 25.40 -11.54
CA THR A 445 -22.02 26.58 -10.68
C THR A 445 -20.64 26.66 -10.04
N SER A 446 -19.78 25.65 -10.26
CA SER A 446 -18.44 25.58 -9.69
C SER A 446 -17.37 26.27 -10.55
N PRO A 447 -16.15 26.46 -10.00
CA PRO A 447 -14.99 26.96 -10.78
C PRO A 447 -14.57 26.01 -11.92
N TYR A 448 -15.07 24.78 -11.92
CA TYR A 448 -14.72 23.72 -12.89
C TYR A 448 -15.63 23.71 -14.12
N SER A 449 -16.71 24.50 -14.14
CA SER A 449 -17.74 24.50 -15.20
C SER A 449 -17.20 24.63 -16.63
N GLN A 450 -16.10 25.37 -16.82
CA GLN A 450 -15.46 25.60 -18.13
C GLN A 450 -14.42 24.55 -18.51
N LYS A 451 -14.14 23.57 -17.63
CA LYS A 451 -13.10 22.55 -17.82
C LYS A 451 -13.67 21.12 -17.80
N LEU A 452 -14.98 20.96 -17.95
CA LEU A 452 -15.63 19.66 -17.86
C LEU A 452 -15.37 18.73 -19.05
N ASP A 453 -14.74 19.23 -20.12
CA ASP A 453 -14.34 18.42 -21.27
C ASP A 453 -13.38 17.29 -20.88
N SER A 454 -12.42 17.53 -19.99
CA SER A 454 -11.49 16.50 -19.52
C SER A 454 -12.18 15.44 -18.66
N ALA A 455 -13.12 15.85 -17.81
CA ALA A 455 -13.96 14.95 -17.02
C ALA A 455 -14.83 14.05 -17.93
N ALA A 456 -15.43 14.64 -18.97
CA ALA A 456 -16.19 13.89 -19.96
C ALA A 456 -15.31 12.91 -20.76
N LEU A 457 -14.10 13.33 -21.16
CA LEU A 457 -13.13 12.46 -21.82
C LEU A 457 -12.69 11.29 -20.94
N PHE A 458 -12.47 11.54 -19.64
CA PHE A 458 -12.16 10.49 -18.66
C PHE A 458 -13.26 9.42 -18.60
N LEU A 459 -14.53 9.84 -18.51
CA LEU A 459 -15.67 8.91 -18.55
C LEU A 459 -15.75 8.13 -19.87
N LYS A 460 -15.45 8.77 -21.01
CA LYS A 460 -15.41 8.07 -22.30
C LYS A 460 -14.28 7.03 -22.35
N GLU A 461 -13.11 7.34 -21.80
CA GLU A 461 -11.98 6.40 -21.76
C GLU A 461 -12.31 5.22 -20.84
N LEU A 462 -12.96 5.47 -19.69
CA LEU A 462 -13.51 4.42 -18.83
C LEU A 462 -14.49 3.52 -19.61
N ALA A 463 -15.41 4.11 -20.37
CA ALA A 463 -16.37 3.33 -21.17
C ALA A 463 -15.69 2.54 -22.29
N ALA A 464 -14.64 3.09 -22.91
CA ALA A 464 -13.90 2.45 -23.98
C ALA A 464 -13.05 1.26 -23.48
N ARG A 465 -12.47 1.38 -22.28
CA ARG A 465 -11.57 0.37 -21.68
C ARG A 465 -12.26 -0.60 -20.72
N GLY A 466 -13.44 -0.23 -20.23
CA GLY A 466 -14.14 -0.95 -19.17
C GLY A 466 -14.37 -2.44 -19.43
N PRO A 467 -14.74 -2.88 -20.65
CA PRO A 467 -14.90 -4.31 -20.92
C PRO A 467 -13.62 -5.15 -20.74
N GLN A 468 -12.43 -4.54 -20.86
CA GLN A 468 -11.15 -5.23 -20.66
C GLN A 468 -10.58 -5.05 -19.24
N LEU A 469 -11.06 -4.03 -18.51
CA LEU A 469 -10.54 -3.63 -17.20
C LEU A 469 -11.56 -3.89 -16.08
N SER A 470 -12.19 -5.06 -16.12
CA SER A 470 -13.28 -5.42 -15.21
C SER A 470 -12.86 -5.42 -13.73
N ALA A 471 -11.64 -5.89 -13.42
CA ALA A 471 -11.15 -5.96 -12.04
C ALA A 471 -10.84 -4.56 -11.49
N LEU A 472 -10.29 -3.68 -12.32
CA LEU A 472 -10.02 -2.28 -11.96
C LEU A 472 -11.31 -1.48 -11.74
N LEU A 473 -12.37 -1.77 -12.49
CA LEU A 473 -13.65 -1.04 -12.39
C LEU A 473 -14.68 -1.68 -11.44
N THR A 474 -14.31 -2.80 -10.79
CA THR A 474 -15.15 -3.42 -9.76
C THR A 474 -14.90 -2.75 -8.41
N ALA A 475 -15.88 -2.01 -7.94
CA ALA A 475 -15.88 -1.44 -6.59
C ALA A 475 -16.23 -2.52 -5.55
N HIS A 476 -15.48 -2.49 -4.46
CA HIS A 476 -15.56 -3.48 -3.40
C HIS A 476 -16.41 -2.97 -2.23
N LEU A 477 -16.31 -1.67 -1.96
CA LEU A 477 -17.03 -1.00 -0.88
C LEU A 477 -18.25 -0.23 -1.39
N GLY A 478 -18.09 0.55 -2.45
CA GLY A 478 -19.12 1.41 -3.04
C GLY A 478 -19.83 0.82 -4.26
N ASN A 479 -20.48 1.72 -5.01
CA ASN A 479 -21.05 1.44 -6.33
C ASN A 479 -19.94 1.32 -7.39
N ASN A 480 -20.21 0.68 -8.53
CA ASN A 480 -19.28 0.68 -9.65
C ASN A 480 -19.40 1.97 -10.47
N PHE A 481 -18.35 2.38 -11.18
CA PHE A 481 -18.46 3.40 -12.24
C PHE A 481 -19.20 2.85 -13.47
N THR A 482 -19.11 1.53 -13.69
CA THR A 482 -19.69 0.83 -14.83
C THR A 482 -20.87 -0.05 -14.46
N ASP A 483 -21.78 -0.22 -15.41
CA ASP A 483 -22.85 -1.21 -15.34
C ASP A 483 -22.32 -2.64 -15.53
N ASN A 484 -23.23 -3.62 -15.43
CA ASN A 484 -22.91 -5.04 -15.58
C ASN A 484 -22.43 -5.44 -17.00
N LYS A 485 -22.50 -4.52 -17.97
CA LYS A 485 -22.05 -4.71 -19.35
C LYS A 485 -20.72 -3.98 -19.62
N GLY A 486 -20.14 -3.33 -18.61
CA GLY A 486 -18.91 -2.56 -18.72
C GLY A 486 -19.09 -1.15 -19.29
N GLY A 487 -20.33 -0.68 -19.49
CA GLY A 487 -20.63 0.68 -19.89
C GLY A 487 -20.62 1.63 -18.69
N VAL A 488 -20.12 2.85 -18.82
CA VAL A 488 -20.14 3.83 -17.72
C VAL A 488 -21.57 4.24 -17.41
N ALA A 489 -21.99 4.00 -16.18
CA ALA A 489 -23.34 4.30 -15.70
C ALA A 489 -23.42 5.66 -15.00
N ARG A 490 -22.38 6.02 -14.25
CA ARG A 490 -22.30 7.29 -13.52
C ARG A 490 -21.98 8.46 -14.44
N MET A 491 -22.58 9.61 -14.16
CA MET A 491 -22.32 10.88 -14.85
C MET A 491 -22.49 10.79 -16.38
N ALA A 492 -23.40 9.94 -16.85
CA ALA A 492 -23.58 9.66 -18.29
C ALA A 492 -23.96 10.92 -19.10
N THR A 493 -24.69 11.87 -18.50
CA THR A 493 -24.99 13.15 -19.14
C THR A 493 -23.73 13.95 -19.46
N LEU A 494 -22.77 13.99 -18.53
CA LEU A 494 -21.49 14.67 -18.72
C LEU A 494 -20.65 13.99 -19.81
N MET A 495 -20.54 12.66 -19.72
CA MET A 495 -19.84 11.87 -20.72
C MET A 495 -20.34 12.19 -22.13
N ASN A 496 -21.67 12.27 -22.32
CA ASN A 496 -22.26 12.55 -23.62
C ASN A 496 -22.15 14.00 -24.08
N SER A 497 -21.92 14.96 -23.17
CA SER A 497 -21.77 16.38 -23.54
C SER A 497 -20.37 16.78 -23.99
N GLY A 498 -19.34 16.02 -23.60
CA GLY A 498 -17.95 16.37 -23.92
C GLY A 498 -17.48 15.96 -25.32
N PRO A 499 -16.25 16.36 -25.71
CA PRO A 499 -15.67 16.05 -27.01
C PRO A 499 -15.43 14.55 -27.22
N ALA A 500 -15.35 14.09 -28.47
CA ALA A 500 -15.03 12.70 -28.78
C ALA A 500 -13.58 12.35 -28.39
N LEU A 501 -13.36 11.07 -28.04
CA LEU A 501 -12.01 10.54 -27.89
C LEU A 501 -11.32 10.52 -29.26
N ASP A 502 -10.13 11.09 -29.32
CA ASP A 502 -9.24 11.07 -30.47
C ASP A 502 -7.84 10.61 -30.01
N PRO A 503 -7.46 9.36 -30.29
CA PRO A 503 -6.16 8.83 -29.89
C PRO A 503 -5.00 9.59 -30.58
N ASN A 504 -5.23 10.19 -31.75
CA ASN A 504 -4.21 10.91 -32.51
C ASN A 504 -3.93 12.33 -31.98
N LYS A 505 -4.86 12.89 -31.21
CA LYS A 505 -4.73 14.21 -30.62
C LYS A 505 -3.86 14.15 -29.35
N LEU A 506 -2.55 14.41 -29.47
CA LEU A 506 -1.57 14.20 -28.38
C LEU A 506 -1.84 15.02 -27.12
N ASP A 507 -2.40 16.22 -27.25
CA ASP A 507 -2.82 17.08 -26.13
C ASP A 507 -4.11 16.61 -25.45
N GLN A 508 -4.83 15.64 -26.04
CA GLN A 508 -6.00 15.03 -25.42
C GLN A 508 -5.58 13.86 -24.50
N ILE A 509 -5.42 14.17 -23.20
CA ILE A 509 -5.12 13.21 -22.14
C ILE A 509 -6.42 12.90 -21.39
N ALA A 510 -7.06 11.79 -21.74
CA ALA A 510 -8.34 11.40 -21.13
C ALA A 510 -8.17 10.75 -19.75
N ALA A 511 -7.13 9.92 -19.59
CA ALA A 511 -6.78 9.26 -18.34
C ALA A 511 -5.26 9.05 -18.27
N LEU A 512 -4.76 8.80 -17.07
CA LEU A 512 -3.34 8.57 -16.78
C LEU A 512 -3.06 7.09 -16.48
N PRO A 513 -1.79 6.65 -16.56
CA PRO A 513 -1.38 5.33 -16.11
C PRO A 513 -1.49 5.18 -14.58
N LEU A 514 -1.55 3.94 -14.12
CA LEU A 514 -1.63 3.61 -12.70
C LEU A 514 -0.30 3.85 -11.98
N GLY A 515 -0.38 4.34 -10.73
CA GLY A 515 0.76 4.48 -9.83
C GLY A 515 1.63 5.73 -10.02
N GLY A 516 1.16 6.70 -10.83
CA GLY A 516 1.93 7.88 -11.18
C GLY A 516 1.76 9.10 -10.28
N ARG A 517 0.75 9.15 -9.38
CA ARG A 517 0.44 10.38 -8.61
C ARG A 517 0.49 10.22 -7.12
N VAL A 518 0.08 9.08 -6.58
CA VAL A 518 0.04 8.88 -5.13
C VAL A 518 1.16 7.94 -4.70
N LYS A 519 2.05 8.44 -3.86
CA LYS A 519 3.08 7.66 -3.20
C LYS A 519 2.59 7.20 -1.84
N LEU A 520 2.68 5.90 -1.61
CA LEU A 520 2.33 5.23 -0.36
C LEU A 520 3.61 4.95 0.43
N ASN A 521 3.65 5.39 1.69
CA ASN A 521 4.63 4.93 2.65
C ASN A 521 4.25 3.52 3.11
N ALA A 522 5.05 2.52 2.76
CA ALA A 522 4.75 1.13 3.11
C ALA A 522 4.78 0.86 4.63
N TRP A 523 5.43 1.71 5.42
CA TRP A 523 5.58 1.50 6.85
C TRP A 523 4.38 1.98 7.65
N ASP A 524 4.07 3.28 7.55
CA ASP A 524 3.03 3.97 8.32
C ASP A 524 1.76 4.30 7.52
N ASP A 525 1.66 3.77 6.29
CA ASP A 525 0.50 3.85 5.40
C ASP A 525 0.09 5.27 4.95
N LYS A 526 0.92 6.28 5.23
CA LYS A 526 0.67 7.65 4.79
C LYS A 526 0.81 7.78 3.27
N VAL A 527 -0.04 8.64 2.71
CA VAL A 527 -0.02 8.97 1.28
C VAL A 527 0.43 10.40 1.04
N GLU A 528 1.19 10.60 -0.03
CA GLU A 528 1.62 11.91 -0.52
C GLU A 528 1.46 12.01 -2.04
N LEU A 529 1.22 13.21 -2.56
CA LEU A 529 1.23 13.45 -4.01
C LEU A 529 2.66 13.54 -4.53
N ILE A 530 2.93 12.81 -5.61
CA ILE A 530 4.20 12.83 -6.31
C ILE A 530 4.33 14.16 -7.07
N LYS A 531 5.45 14.85 -6.85
CA LYS A 531 5.83 16.06 -7.57
C LYS A 531 6.76 15.68 -8.73
N THR A 532 6.20 15.29 -9.86
CA THR A 532 6.96 15.01 -11.09
C THR A 532 6.73 16.09 -12.14
N ALA A 533 7.79 16.48 -12.83
CA ALA A 533 7.67 17.34 -14.00
C ALA A 533 6.93 16.58 -15.11
N PRO A 534 5.97 17.22 -15.80
CA PRO A 534 5.30 16.59 -16.93
C PRO A 534 6.32 16.28 -18.04
N VAL A 535 6.24 15.08 -18.59
CA VAL A 535 7.05 14.65 -19.74
C VAL A 535 6.22 14.83 -21.00
N ALA A 536 6.85 15.28 -22.09
CA ALA A 536 6.17 15.48 -23.36
C ALA A 536 5.66 14.13 -23.92
N ILE A 537 4.38 14.07 -24.25
CA ILE A 537 3.76 12.95 -24.98
C ILE A 537 4.14 13.10 -26.45
N THR A 538 4.91 12.16 -26.98
CA THR A 538 5.41 12.19 -28.36
C THR A 538 4.62 11.28 -29.29
N SER A 539 3.84 10.36 -28.74
CA SER A 539 3.00 9.43 -29.48
C SER A 539 1.70 9.09 -28.73
N ALA A 540 0.70 8.56 -29.43
CA ALA A 540 -0.53 8.08 -28.81
C ALA A 540 -0.27 6.97 -27.77
N ARG A 541 0.78 6.17 -27.99
CA ARG A 541 1.22 5.10 -27.08
C ARG A 541 1.69 5.65 -25.74
N ASP A 542 2.28 6.85 -25.69
CA ASP A 542 2.81 7.42 -24.45
C ASP A 542 1.70 7.80 -23.45
N LYS A 543 0.43 7.84 -23.88
CA LYS A 543 -0.72 8.19 -23.03
C LYS A 543 -1.05 7.12 -21.99
N MET A 544 -0.90 5.84 -22.35
CA MET A 544 -1.05 4.67 -21.46
C MET A 544 -2.25 4.74 -20.48
N PRO A 545 -3.49 5.03 -20.95
CA PRO A 545 -4.62 5.24 -20.07
C PRO A 545 -4.94 3.96 -19.27
N PHE A 546 -4.96 4.07 -17.94
CA PHE A 546 -5.18 2.96 -16.99
C PHE A 546 -4.16 1.83 -17.07
N GLU A 547 -3.04 2.00 -17.78
CA GLU A 547 -2.05 0.93 -17.91
C GLU A 547 -1.12 0.86 -16.70
N VAL A 548 -0.71 -0.37 -16.40
CA VAL A 548 0.38 -0.65 -15.47
C VAL A 548 1.72 -0.17 -16.07
N THR A 549 2.51 0.54 -15.25
CA THR A 549 3.85 1.02 -15.60
C THR A 549 4.93 0.51 -14.64
N PRO A 550 6.21 0.50 -15.04
CA PRO A 550 7.30 0.15 -14.12
C PRO A 550 7.48 1.14 -12.96
N PHE A 551 8.00 0.64 -11.84
CA PHE A 551 8.38 1.48 -10.70
C PHE A 551 9.82 1.97 -10.81
N PHE A 552 10.02 3.27 -10.61
CA PHE A 552 11.35 3.89 -10.45
C PHE A 552 11.33 4.93 -9.33
N PRO A 553 11.13 4.52 -8.07
CA PRO A 553 11.10 5.46 -6.95
C PRO A 553 12.47 6.14 -6.80
N ARG A 554 12.46 7.47 -6.58
CA ARG A 554 13.67 8.18 -6.14
C ARG A 554 13.99 7.73 -4.71
N LEU A 555 15.01 6.88 -4.55
CA LEU A 555 15.40 6.40 -3.23
C LEU A 555 16.09 7.51 -2.44
N THR A 556 15.72 7.62 -1.18
CA THR A 556 16.31 8.53 -0.19
C THR A 556 16.59 7.74 1.09
N ARG A 557 17.46 8.27 1.94
CA ARG A 557 17.72 7.73 3.28
C ARG A 557 16.96 8.56 4.30
N ILE A 558 16.49 7.91 5.36
CA ILE A 558 16.00 8.63 6.54
C ILE A 558 17.20 9.26 7.23
N THR A 559 17.16 10.57 7.38
CA THR A 559 18.10 11.29 8.23
C THR A 559 17.70 11.14 9.69
N ALA A 560 18.68 10.94 10.58
CA ALA A 560 18.47 11.01 12.02
C ALA A 560 17.94 12.42 12.36
N GLY A 561 16.62 12.53 12.53
CA GLY A 561 15.91 13.81 12.58
C GLY A 561 14.46 13.76 12.06
N GLY A 562 14.07 12.68 11.36
CA GLY A 562 12.64 12.33 11.19
C GLY A 562 11.79 13.31 10.39
N ASN A 563 12.38 14.16 9.55
CA ASN A 563 11.64 14.96 8.57
C ASN A 563 12.12 14.58 7.17
N THR A 564 11.17 14.15 6.33
CA THR A 564 11.33 14.06 4.89
C THR A 564 11.76 15.43 4.38
N GLY A 565 13.05 15.58 4.07
CA GLY A 565 13.58 16.78 3.48
C GLY A 565 12.86 17.06 2.16
N ASN A 566 12.17 18.20 2.08
CA ASN A 566 11.74 18.77 0.81
C ASN A 566 12.94 18.76 -0.15
N PRO A 567 12.78 18.37 -1.42
CA PRO A 567 13.87 18.40 -2.37
C PRO A 567 14.29 19.87 -2.56
N THR A 568 15.43 20.24 -1.99
CA THR A 568 16.10 21.50 -2.26
C THR A 568 16.44 21.53 -3.75
N THR A 569 15.86 22.51 -4.45
CA THR A 569 16.17 22.88 -5.81
C THR A 569 17.67 23.08 -5.94
N ALA A 570 18.33 22.28 -6.78
CA ALA A 570 19.69 22.57 -7.20
C ALA A 570 19.64 23.84 -8.06
N ALA A 571 20.12 24.95 -7.51
CA ALA A 571 20.32 26.17 -8.27
C ALA A 571 21.43 25.93 -9.31
N ASN A 572 21.07 26.01 -10.59
CA ASN A 572 22.01 26.14 -11.69
C ASN A 572 22.91 27.35 -11.41
N THR A 573 24.19 27.09 -11.16
CA THR A 573 25.21 28.14 -11.22
C THR A 573 25.81 28.05 -12.62
N GLU A 574 25.27 28.85 -13.53
CA GLU A 574 25.96 29.17 -14.79
C GLU A 574 27.24 29.93 -14.43
N GLN A 575 28.39 29.34 -14.77
CA GLN A 575 29.65 30.09 -14.83
C GLN A 575 29.75 30.75 -16.19
N LYS A 576 29.94 32.07 -16.14
CA LYS A 576 30.32 32.94 -17.26
C LYS A 576 31.67 32.59 -17.84
#